data_AF-A0A429FTG8-F1
#
_entry.id   AF-A0A429FTG8-F1
#
_cell.length_a   1.000
_cell.length_b   1.000
_cell.length_c   1.000
_cell.angle_alpha   90.00
_cell.angle_beta   90.00
_cell.angle_gamma   90.00
#
_symmetry.space_group_name_H-M   'P 1'
#
loop_
_entity.id
_entity.type
_entity.pdbx_description
1 polymer ?
#
loop_
_entity_poly.entity_id
_entity_poly.type
_entity_poly.pdbx_seq_one_letter_code
_entity_poly.pdbx_strand_id
1 'polypeptide(L)'
;MYGSTNRARRTTAAALALAAAAAGSLLATAPPAQAAPPGDKDVTAVMFEWKFSSVAKACTDTLGPAGYGFVQVSPPQEHIQGGQWWTSYQPVSYRIAGRLGDRGQFKSMVDTCHAAGVKVVADAVVNHMSAGNGTGTGGSSYTKYTYPGTYASSDFDNCTVQINDYRNRFNVQECELVGLADLDTGEDHVRGRIAAYLDDLLSLGVDGFRIDAAKHMAAGDLADIKSRLSNPDAYWKHEAIYGAGEAVSPSEYLGTGDVQEFRYARDLRRVFLGENLANLRNFGEGWGYLPSDRSSVFVANHDTERGGDTLSYKDGAAHTLAHVFMLAWPYGSPDVHSGYEFTDRDAGPPAGGQVDACHSDGWKCQHAWREISAMVALRNAARGQAVTDWWDNGGDRIAFGRGSKAYVVLNHESTPLTRTFQTSLPAGDYCDVQTGRGVTVDTAGRFTATLAAGTAVALHVGARTCDGGPDPDPVTSGVSFAVNATTSWGQNIYVTGDRPELGNWNPGNALKLDPAAYPVWKRDVELPEGTSFAYKYVRKDDAGNVTWESGANRTATVTSTRTTLDDTWRN
;
A
#
# COMPACT_ATOMS: atom_id res chain seq x y z
N MET A 1 31.24 -80.20 36.59
CA MET A 1 32.65 -80.45 36.97
C MET A 1 33.33 -79.11 37.18
N TYR A 2 33.93 -78.93 38.37
CA TYR A 2 35.04 -78.03 38.76
C TYR A 2 35.19 -76.69 38.00
N GLY A 3 35.17 -75.49 38.60
CA GLY A 3 35.60 -75.09 39.95
C GLY A 3 36.99 -74.42 39.91
N SER A 4 37.11 -73.26 40.59
CA SER A 4 38.36 -72.56 41.01
C SER A 4 38.95 -71.55 40.00
N THR A 5 38.95 -70.22 40.19
CA THR A 5 39.44 -69.25 41.22
C THR A 5 40.88 -68.72 41.03
N ASN A 6 41.02 -67.41 41.30
CA ASN A 6 42.23 -66.57 41.57
C ASN A 6 43.01 -66.04 40.35
N ARG A 7 43.52 -64.80 40.30
CA ARG A 7 43.72 -63.74 41.32
C ARG A 7 43.91 -62.36 40.64
N ALA A 8 43.68 -61.32 41.42
CA ALA A 8 43.69 -59.90 41.12
C ALA A 8 44.99 -59.31 40.52
N ARG A 9 44.83 -58.22 39.75
CA ARG A 9 45.59 -56.96 39.87
C ARG A 9 44.75 -55.79 39.36
N ARG A 10 44.49 -54.82 40.25
CA ARG A 10 43.85 -53.53 39.95
C ARG A 10 44.89 -52.60 39.34
N THR A 11 44.58 -52.02 38.18
CA THR A 11 45.10 -50.71 37.76
C THR A 11 43.99 -49.99 37.01
N THR A 12 43.78 -48.73 37.41
CA THR A 12 42.67 -47.83 37.10
C THR A 12 42.72 -47.23 35.70
N ALA A 13 41.50 -46.99 35.19
CA ALA A 13 41.08 -45.90 34.31
C ALA A 13 41.59 -45.87 32.85
N ALA A 14 40.70 -46.24 31.92
CA ALA A 14 39.99 -45.30 31.03
C ALA A 14 39.16 -46.11 30.03
N ALA A 15 37.84 -46.13 30.21
CA ALA A 15 36.94 -46.94 29.39
C ALA A 15 36.55 -46.21 28.10
N LEU A 16 37.00 -46.75 26.96
CA LEU A 16 36.30 -46.60 25.68
C LEU A 16 35.10 -47.56 25.69
N ALA A 17 33.90 -47.02 25.59
CA ALA A 17 32.68 -47.80 25.37
C ALA A 17 32.21 -47.61 23.93
N LEU A 18 32.35 -48.65 23.12
CA LEU A 18 31.46 -48.92 21.99
C LEU A 18 30.23 -49.64 22.55
N ALA A 19 29.04 -49.06 22.36
CA ALA A 19 27.79 -49.77 22.54
C ALA A 19 26.82 -49.43 21.39
N ALA A 20 26.41 -50.51 20.75
CA ALA A 20 25.42 -50.69 19.69
C ALA A 20 24.27 -49.67 19.61
N ALA A 21 24.02 -49.23 18.39
CA ALA A 21 22.88 -48.44 17.97
C ALA A 21 21.55 -49.19 18.18
N ALA A 22 20.75 -48.71 19.12
CA ALA A 22 19.30 -48.81 19.06
C ALA A 22 18.80 -47.49 18.48
N ALA A 23 18.33 -47.51 17.24
CA ALA A 23 17.74 -46.36 16.56
C ALA A 23 16.41 -46.02 17.26
N GLY A 24 16.50 -45.17 18.28
CA GLY A 24 15.36 -44.45 18.81
C GLY A 24 14.79 -43.55 17.73
N SER A 25 13.47 -43.61 17.59
CA SER A 25 12.63 -42.63 16.91
C SER A 25 12.92 -41.23 17.45
N LEU A 26 13.89 -40.55 16.86
CA LEU A 26 13.99 -39.11 16.89
C LEU A 26 12.98 -38.61 15.88
N LEU A 27 11.81 -38.18 16.37
CA LEU A 27 10.99 -37.22 15.67
C LEU A 27 11.90 -36.04 15.33
N ALA A 28 12.34 -35.98 14.08
CA ALA A 28 13.09 -34.86 13.56
C ALA A 28 12.20 -33.63 13.77
N THR A 29 12.66 -32.74 14.66
CA THR A 29 12.15 -31.40 14.80
C THR A 29 12.13 -30.79 13.40
N ALA A 30 10.96 -30.33 12.95
CA ALA A 30 10.86 -29.56 11.72
C ALA A 30 11.89 -28.42 11.76
N PRO A 31 12.58 -28.13 10.64
CA PRO A 31 13.40 -26.92 10.57
C PRO A 31 12.53 -25.71 10.94
N PRO A 32 13.12 -24.66 11.55
CA PRO A 32 12.35 -23.49 11.97
C PRO A 32 11.63 -22.90 10.76
N ALA A 33 10.37 -22.50 10.96
CA ALA A 33 9.62 -21.75 9.96
C ALA A 33 10.38 -20.45 9.64
N GLN A 34 10.72 -20.23 8.38
CA GLN A 34 11.49 -19.06 7.96
C GLN A 34 10.59 -18.11 7.17
N ALA A 35 9.97 -17.19 7.90
CA ALA A 35 9.54 -15.91 7.36
C ALA A 35 10.37 -14.82 8.05
N ALA A 36 10.95 -13.91 7.26
CA ALA A 36 11.47 -12.65 7.75
C ALA A 36 10.93 -11.50 6.87
N PRO A 37 9.68 -11.07 7.12
CA PRO A 37 9.16 -9.82 6.61
C PRO A 37 9.40 -8.71 7.65
N PRO A 38 9.17 -7.45 7.27
CA PRO A 38 10.10 -6.58 6.58
C PRO A 38 11.06 -5.95 7.61
N GLY A 39 12.07 -5.19 7.17
CA GLY A 39 13.06 -4.56 8.06
C GLY A 39 12.44 -3.58 9.08
N ASP A 40 13.21 -2.61 9.55
CA ASP A 40 12.69 -1.59 10.50
C ASP A 40 11.50 -0.78 9.94
N LYS A 41 11.28 -0.82 8.61
CA LYS A 41 10.18 -0.19 7.88
C LYS A 41 9.40 -1.25 7.10
N ASP A 42 8.10 -1.39 7.38
CA ASP A 42 7.25 -2.49 6.86
C ASP A 42 6.16 -2.05 5.88
N VAL A 43 6.06 -0.75 5.58
CA VAL A 43 5.09 -0.23 4.62
C VAL A 43 5.61 -0.39 3.18
N THR A 44 4.77 -0.94 2.32
CA THR A 44 5.01 -1.07 0.87
C THR A 44 4.14 -0.09 0.12
N ALA A 45 4.73 0.72 -0.78
CA ALA A 45 3.96 1.45 -1.78
C ALA A 45 3.75 0.56 -3.01
N VAL A 46 2.51 0.23 -3.37
CA VAL A 46 2.19 -0.58 -4.55
C VAL A 46 1.94 0.35 -5.74
N MET A 47 2.95 0.51 -6.59
CA MET A 47 2.97 1.44 -7.73
C MET A 47 2.42 0.74 -8.97
N PHE A 48 1.10 0.67 -9.04
CA PHE A 48 0.38 -0.16 -10.01
C PHE A 48 0.38 0.45 -11.42
N GLU A 49 0.97 -0.28 -12.37
CA GLU A 49 1.14 0.09 -13.78
C GLU A 49 1.98 1.36 -14.02
N TRP A 50 2.86 1.71 -13.09
CA TRP A 50 3.80 2.82 -13.26
C TRP A 50 5.02 2.38 -14.08
N LYS A 51 5.47 3.23 -15.02
CA LYS A 51 6.75 3.05 -15.69
C LYS A 51 7.89 3.03 -14.69
N PHE A 52 8.92 2.23 -14.94
CA PHE A 52 10.06 2.07 -14.03
C PHE A 52 10.76 3.41 -13.74
N SER A 53 10.89 4.29 -14.74
CA SER A 53 11.46 5.63 -14.54
C SER A 53 10.63 6.52 -13.60
N SER A 54 9.30 6.42 -13.65
CA SER A 54 8.42 7.17 -12.75
C SER A 54 8.46 6.60 -11.33
N VAL A 55 8.58 5.28 -11.17
CA VAL A 55 8.83 4.64 -9.87
C VAL A 55 10.16 5.11 -9.27
N ALA A 56 11.24 5.13 -10.07
CA ALA A 56 12.55 5.58 -9.64
C ALA A 56 12.50 7.02 -9.08
N LYS A 57 11.80 7.92 -9.78
CA LYS A 57 11.57 9.29 -9.33
C LYS A 57 10.74 9.36 -8.04
N ALA A 58 9.68 8.56 -7.93
CA ALA A 58 8.88 8.50 -6.70
C ALA A 58 9.71 7.99 -5.51
N CYS A 59 10.62 7.04 -5.73
CA CYS A 59 11.52 6.55 -4.68
C CYS A 59 12.35 7.67 -4.05
N THR A 60 12.92 8.56 -4.85
CA THR A 60 13.72 9.69 -4.35
C THR A 60 12.88 10.81 -3.79
N ASP A 61 11.77 11.14 -4.45
CA ASP A 61 11.02 12.37 -4.17
C ASP A 61 10.04 12.19 -3.02
N THR A 62 9.43 11.00 -2.89
CA THR A 62 8.33 10.77 -1.95
C THR A 62 8.55 9.54 -1.06
N LEU A 63 8.86 8.37 -1.62
CA LEU A 63 8.83 7.12 -0.85
C LEU A 63 9.95 7.03 0.19
N GLY A 64 11.20 7.29 -0.21
CA GLY A 64 12.35 7.30 0.68
C GLY A 64 12.20 8.34 1.80
N PRO A 65 11.94 9.62 1.49
CA PRO A 65 11.71 10.67 2.48
C PRO A 65 10.55 10.39 3.45
N ALA A 66 9.43 9.83 2.97
CA ALA A 66 8.29 9.47 3.83
C ALA A 66 8.56 8.23 4.71
N GLY A 67 9.61 7.46 4.40
CA GLY A 67 10.02 6.31 5.18
C GLY A 67 9.32 5.00 4.79
N TYR A 68 8.87 4.87 3.54
CA TYR A 68 8.46 3.57 3.01
C TYR A 68 9.64 2.59 3.07
N GLY A 69 9.36 1.34 3.43
CA GLY A 69 10.36 0.28 3.42
C GLY A 69 10.55 -0.32 2.03
N PHE A 70 9.45 -0.41 1.28
CA PHE A 70 9.38 -1.12 0.02
C PHE A 70 8.56 -0.36 -1.02
N VAL A 71 8.88 -0.60 -2.28
CA VAL A 71 8.03 -0.32 -3.43
C VAL A 71 7.73 -1.64 -4.13
N GLN A 72 6.45 -1.91 -4.42
CA GLN A 72 6.04 -3.01 -5.29
C GLN A 72 5.73 -2.45 -6.68
N VAL A 73 6.31 -3.07 -7.71
CA VAL A 73 6.04 -2.74 -9.12
C VAL A 73 5.19 -3.82 -9.79
N SER A 74 4.37 -3.41 -10.76
CA SER A 74 3.63 -4.32 -11.64
C SER A 74 4.56 -5.26 -12.43
N PRO A 75 4.04 -6.37 -13.00
CA PRO A 75 4.89 -7.41 -13.57
C PRO A 75 5.84 -6.88 -14.66
N PRO A 76 7.17 -7.13 -14.54
CA PRO A 76 8.14 -6.56 -15.47
C PRO A 76 8.29 -7.33 -16.78
N GLN A 77 7.83 -8.58 -16.82
CA GLN A 77 8.01 -9.47 -17.95
C GLN A 77 7.21 -9.05 -19.19
N GLU A 78 7.66 -9.53 -20.33
CA GLU A 78 7.01 -9.36 -21.61
C GLU A 78 5.63 -10.02 -21.58
N HIS A 79 4.65 -9.28 -22.10
CA HIS A 79 3.26 -9.68 -22.03
C HIS A 79 2.56 -9.42 -23.37
N ILE A 80 1.31 -9.85 -23.49
CA ILE A 80 0.51 -9.61 -24.70
C ILE A 80 0.32 -8.11 -24.97
N GLN A 81 0.07 -7.77 -26.23
CA GLN A 81 -0.31 -6.40 -26.61
C GLN A 81 -1.73 -6.06 -26.12
N GLY A 82 -1.98 -4.80 -25.77
CA GLY A 82 -3.31 -4.30 -25.45
C GLY A 82 -3.28 -3.07 -24.55
N GLY A 83 -4.41 -2.40 -24.36
CA GLY A 83 -4.48 -1.20 -23.52
C GLY A 83 -4.73 -1.53 -22.05
N GLN A 84 -5.51 -2.59 -21.80
CA GLN A 84 -6.05 -2.97 -20.50
C GLN A 84 -4.94 -3.34 -19.52
N TRP A 85 -5.14 -3.06 -18.23
CA TRP A 85 -4.14 -3.33 -17.19
C TRP A 85 -3.83 -4.83 -17.08
N TRP A 86 -4.84 -5.69 -17.21
CA TRP A 86 -4.70 -7.14 -17.06
C TRP A 86 -3.83 -7.76 -18.14
N THR A 87 -3.54 -7.05 -19.24
CA THR A 87 -2.61 -7.54 -20.25
C THR A 87 -1.19 -7.67 -19.71
N SER A 88 -0.77 -6.87 -18.72
CA SER A 88 0.51 -7.01 -18.02
C SER A 88 0.63 -8.33 -17.25
N TYR A 89 -0.52 -8.95 -16.94
CA TYR A 89 -0.62 -10.22 -16.23
C TYR A 89 -0.76 -11.42 -17.18
N GLN A 90 -0.56 -11.23 -18.50
CA GLN A 90 -0.54 -12.32 -19.47
C GLN A 90 0.84 -12.45 -20.11
N PRO A 91 1.79 -13.13 -19.45
CA PRO A 91 3.16 -13.21 -19.92
C PRO A 91 3.27 -14.05 -21.19
N VAL A 92 4.19 -13.65 -22.07
CA VAL A 92 4.53 -14.40 -23.29
C VAL A 92 6.00 -14.84 -23.33
N SER A 93 6.83 -14.20 -22.50
CA SER A 93 8.21 -14.59 -22.22
C SER A 93 8.62 -13.97 -20.88
N TYR A 94 9.74 -14.42 -20.32
CA TYR A 94 10.30 -13.83 -19.11
C TYR A 94 11.31 -12.69 -19.38
N ARG A 95 11.34 -12.15 -20.61
CA ARG A 95 12.17 -10.97 -20.93
C ARG A 95 11.55 -9.73 -20.26
N ILE A 96 12.37 -8.87 -19.65
CA ILE A 96 11.88 -7.56 -19.17
C ILE A 96 11.72 -6.62 -20.37
N ALA A 97 10.51 -6.61 -20.92
CA ALA A 97 10.15 -5.88 -22.13
C ALA A 97 8.65 -5.54 -22.17
N GLY A 98 8.06 -5.29 -21.00
CA GLY A 98 6.67 -4.87 -20.87
C GLY A 98 6.44 -3.40 -21.23
N ARG A 99 5.18 -2.96 -21.14
CA ARG A 99 4.78 -1.54 -21.35
C ARG A 99 5.51 -0.55 -20.42
N LEU A 100 6.00 -1.03 -19.27
CA LEU A 100 6.52 -0.21 -18.17
C LEU A 100 7.99 0.17 -18.37
N GLY A 101 8.69 -0.49 -19.29
CA GLY A 101 10.07 -0.21 -19.63
C GLY A 101 10.86 -1.47 -19.98
N ASP A 102 12.11 -1.25 -20.38
CA ASP A 102 13.06 -2.33 -20.67
C ASP A 102 13.88 -2.75 -19.44
N ARG A 103 14.68 -3.81 -19.60
CA ARG A 103 15.59 -4.33 -18.56
C ARG A 103 16.52 -3.27 -17.97
N GLY A 104 17.04 -2.36 -18.79
CA GLY A 104 17.96 -1.31 -18.34
C GLY A 104 17.25 -0.28 -17.46
N GLN A 105 16.05 0.11 -17.86
CA GLN A 105 15.18 0.99 -17.07
C GLN A 105 14.73 0.34 -15.76
N PHE A 106 14.42 -0.96 -15.79
CA PHE A 106 14.10 -1.74 -14.59
C PHE A 106 15.26 -1.75 -13.59
N LYS A 107 16.48 -2.10 -14.06
CA LYS A 107 17.67 -2.09 -13.20
C LYS A 107 17.96 -0.69 -12.64
N SER A 108 17.86 0.34 -13.48
CA SER A 108 18.05 1.73 -13.05
C SER A 108 17.06 2.14 -11.94
N MET A 109 15.81 1.70 -12.06
CA MET A 109 14.79 1.91 -11.02
C MET A 109 15.16 1.21 -9.72
N VAL A 110 15.60 -0.05 -9.78
CA VAL A 110 16.05 -0.79 -8.59
C VAL A 110 17.22 -0.07 -7.90
N ASP A 111 18.27 0.27 -8.64
CA ASP A 111 19.44 0.97 -8.11
C ASP A 111 19.05 2.32 -7.48
N THR A 112 18.13 3.06 -8.11
CA THR A 112 17.66 4.37 -7.63
C THR A 112 16.83 4.24 -6.35
N CYS A 113 15.93 3.26 -6.28
CA CYS A 113 15.14 3.00 -5.08
C CYS A 113 16.01 2.57 -3.91
N HIS A 114 16.99 1.70 -4.14
CA HIS A 114 17.97 1.31 -3.12
C HIS A 114 18.78 2.51 -2.61
N ALA A 115 19.22 3.41 -3.50
CA ALA A 115 19.92 4.64 -3.10
C ALA A 115 19.04 5.57 -2.26
N ALA A 116 17.72 5.53 -2.44
CA ALA A 116 16.74 6.25 -1.61
C ALA A 116 16.35 5.48 -0.31
N GLY A 117 16.93 4.31 -0.06
CA GLY A 117 16.63 3.48 1.10
C GLY A 117 15.31 2.71 1.01
N VAL A 118 14.78 2.49 -0.20
CA VAL A 118 13.54 1.78 -0.50
C VAL A 118 13.86 0.47 -1.22
N LYS A 119 13.44 -0.65 -0.65
CA LYS A 119 13.58 -1.99 -1.26
C LYS A 119 12.56 -2.20 -2.38
N VAL A 120 12.84 -3.10 -3.31
CA VAL A 120 11.96 -3.36 -4.48
C VAL A 120 11.37 -4.76 -4.42
N VAL A 121 10.05 -4.85 -4.52
CA VAL A 121 9.29 -6.08 -4.70
C VAL A 121 8.74 -6.12 -6.12
N ALA A 122 9.00 -7.19 -6.87
CA ALA A 122 8.41 -7.37 -8.19
C ALA A 122 7.14 -8.23 -8.10
N ASP A 123 6.06 -7.82 -8.77
CA ASP A 123 4.93 -8.69 -9.03
C ASP A 123 5.34 -9.78 -10.04
N ALA A 124 5.14 -11.05 -9.68
CA ALA A 124 5.63 -12.19 -10.44
C ALA A 124 4.47 -13.11 -10.83
N VAL A 125 4.18 -13.17 -12.13
CA VAL A 125 3.17 -14.04 -12.72
C VAL A 125 3.82 -15.34 -13.15
N VAL A 126 3.59 -16.38 -12.34
CA VAL A 126 4.27 -17.68 -12.46
C VAL A 126 3.30 -18.87 -12.49
N ASN A 127 2.00 -18.63 -12.36
CA ASN A 127 0.96 -19.65 -12.49
C ASN A 127 0.71 -20.03 -13.96
N HIS A 128 0.69 -19.05 -14.85
CA HIS A 128 0.20 -19.22 -16.20
C HIS A 128 0.99 -18.39 -17.20
N MET A 129 0.78 -18.69 -18.47
CA MET A 129 1.14 -17.87 -19.62
C MET A 129 -0.12 -17.30 -20.29
N SER A 130 0.06 -16.45 -21.31
CA SER A 130 -1.04 -15.73 -21.94
C SER A 130 -2.10 -16.62 -22.61
N ALA A 131 -3.34 -16.13 -22.71
CA ALA A 131 -4.31 -16.71 -23.63
C ALA A 131 -3.98 -16.36 -25.10
N GLY A 132 -4.52 -17.13 -26.04
CA GLY A 132 -4.49 -16.81 -27.48
C GLY A 132 -3.12 -16.93 -28.13
N ASN A 133 -2.91 -16.21 -29.24
CA ASN A 133 -1.69 -16.23 -30.04
C ASN A 133 -1.35 -14.82 -30.54
N GLY A 134 -0.06 -14.56 -30.80
CA GLY A 134 0.37 -13.28 -31.33
C GLY A 134 1.84 -12.99 -31.11
N THR A 135 2.14 -11.71 -30.95
CA THR A 135 3.49 -11.19 -30.67
C THR A 135 3.42 -10.32 -29.42
N GLY A 136 4.31 -10.54 -28.47
CA GLY A 136 4.41 -9.78 -27.23
C GLY A 136 4.92 -8.36 -27.41
N THR A 137 4.89 -7.60 -26.30
CA THR A 137 5.43 -6.24 -26.19
C THR A 137 6.92 -6.13 -26.50
N GLY A 138 7.68 -7.21 -26.33
CA GLY A 138 9.12 -7.32 -26.61
C GLY A 138 9.46 -8.05 -27.91
N GLY A 139 8.46 -8.34 -28.74
CA GLY A 139 8.62 -8.97 -30.06
C GLY A 139 8.63 -10.50 -30.08
N SER A 140 8.43 -11.18 -28.95
CA SER A 140 8.39 -12.65 -28.91
C SER A 140 7.07 -13.16 -29.49
N SER A 141 7.13 -14.06 -30.47
CA SER A 141 5.93 -14.73 -30.99
C SER A 141 5.47 -15.84 -30.05
N TYR A 142 4.17 -16.04 -29.90
CA TYR A 142 3.60 -17.09 -29.05
C TYR A 142 2.31 -17.66 -29.64
N THR A 143 1.98 -18.88 -29.26
CA THR A 143 0.63 -19.44 -29.33
C THR A 143 0.27 -19.99 -27.97
N LYS A 144 -1.02 -20.17 -27.69
CA LYS A 144 -1.47 -20.81 -26.45
C LYS A 144 -0.77 -22.17 -26.32
N TYR A 145 -0.11 -22.39 -25.18
CA TYR A 145 0.75 -23.55 -24.87
C TYR A 145 2.06 -23.68 -25.66
N THR A 146 2.51 -22.68 -26.42
CA THR A 146 3.83 -22.70 -27.05
C THR A 146 4.46 -21.32 -27.06
N TYR A 147 5.52 -21.19 -26.26
CA TYR A 147 6.25 -19.96 -26.00
C TYR A 147 7.73 -20.23 -26.31
N PRO A 148 8.16 -20.06 -27.58
CA PRO A 148 9.49 -20.43 -28.06
C PRO A 148 10.62 -19.99 -27.13
N GLY A 149 11.46 -20.94 -26.72
CA GLY A 149 12.58 -20.70 -25.81
C GLY A 149 12.20 -20.54 -24.33
N THR A 150 10.92 -20.68 -23.98
CA THR A 150 10.43 -20.65 -22.59
C THR A 150 9.67 -21.93 -22.24
N TYR A 151 8.56 -22.23 -22.94
CA TYR A 151 7.71 -23.38 -22.67
C TYR A 151 7.15 -23.99 -23.96
N ALA A 152 6.98 -25.31 -23.98
CA ALA A 152 6.28 -26.10 -24.99
C ALA A 152 4.99 -26.67 -24.41
N SER A 153 4.16 -27.32 -25.24
CA SER A 153 2.83 -27.77 -24.83
C SER A 153 2.83 -28.83 -23.72
N SER A 154 3.95 -29.51 -23.49
CA SER A 154 4.10 -30.47 -22.40
C SER A 154 4.29 -29.81 -21.03
N ASP A 155 4.69 -28.53 -20.99
CA ASP A 155 4.96 -27.78 -19.76
C ASP A 155 3.67 -27.18 -19.13
N PHE A 156 2.49 -27.55 -19.66
CA PHE A 156 1.19 -27.02 -19.26
C PHE A 156 0.28 -28.15 -18.80
N ASP A 157 -0.61 -27.84 -17.87
CA ASP A 157 -1.56 -28.80 -17.35
C ASP A 157 -2.53 -29.30 -18.43
N ASN A 158 -2.90 -30.58 -18.29
CA ASN A 158 -3.77 -31.23 -19.25
C ASN A 158 -5.24 -30.75 -19.15
N CYS A 159 -5.63 -30.10 -18.05
CA CYS A 159 -6.99 -29.60 -17.86
C CYS A 159 -7.17 -28.22 -18.51
N THR A 160 -7.37 -28.20 -19.83
CA THR A 160 -7.51 -26.96 -20.60
C THR A 160 -8.91 -26.32 -20.52
N VAL A 161 -9.63 -26.51 -19.41
CA VAL A 161 -10.96 -25.90 -19.19
C VAL A 161 -10.86 -24.80 -18.16
N GLN A 162 -11.69 -23.77 -18.29
CA GLN A 162 -11.74 -22.71 -17.30
C GLN A 162 -12.21 -23.24 -15.94
N ILE A 163 -11.52 -22.83 -14.86
CA ILE A 163 -11.93 -23.07 -13.47
C ILE A 163 -13.40 -22.69 -13.28
N ASN A 164 -14.18 -23.61 -12.70
CA ASN A 164 -15.60 -23.41 -12.43
C ASN A 164 -16.08 -24.04 -11.11
N ASP A 165 -15.24 -24.77 -10.39
CA ASP A 165 -15.55 -25.34 -9.08
C ASP A 165 -14.40 -25.11 -8.07
N TYR A 166 -14.52 -24.04 -7.28
CA TYR A 166 -13.55 -23.71 -6.24
C TYR A 166 -13.57 -24.67 -5.03
N ARG A 167 -14.52 -25.63 -4.97
CA ARG A 167 -14.53 -26.70 -3.96
C ARG A 167 -13.75 -27.95 -4.41
N ASN A 168 -13.23 -27.95 -5.63
CA ASN A 168 -12.39 -29.01 -6.15
C ASN A 168 -10.95 -28.52 -6.32
N ARG A 169 -10.03 -29.04 -5.50
CA ARG A 169 -8.61 -28.65 -5.53
C ARG A 169 -7.97 -28.82 -6.91
N PHE A 170 -8.20 -29.97 -7.56
CA PHE A 170 -7.70 -30.22 -8.91
C PHE A 170 -8.21 -29.15 -9.89
N ASN A 171 -9.49 -28.78 -9.78
CA ASN A 171 -10.03 -27.74 -10.65
C ASN A 171 -9.44 -26.35 -10.38
N VAL A 172 -9.02 -26.05 -9.14
CA VAL A 172 -8.43 -24.76 -8.78
C VAL A 172 -6.96 -24.65 -9.17
N GLN A 173 -6.22 -25.76 -9.10
CA GLN A 173 -4.74 -25.76 -9.16
C GLN A 173 -4.15 -26.36 -10.44
N GLU A 174 -4.97 -26.97 -11.29
CA GLU A 174 -4.49 -27.71 -12.47
C GLU A 174 -5.29 -27.36 -13.73
N CYS A 175 -6.25 -26.43 -13.64
CA CYS A 175 -7.11 -26.02 -14.73
C CYS A 175 -7.05 -24.50 -14.93
N GLU A 176 -7.38 -24.04 -16.13
CA GLU A 176 -7.10 -22.67 -16.57
C GLU A 176 -7.84 -21.57 -15.78
N LEU A 177 -7.08 -20.75 -15.05
CA LEU A 177 -7.58 -19.50 -14.51
C LEU A 177 -7.99 -18.56 -15.67
N VAL A 178 -9.29 -18.30 -15.80
CA VAL A 178 -9.91 -17.45 -16.85
C VAL A 178 -9.44 -17.74 -18.28
N GLY A 179 -9.09 -19.00 -18.57
CA GLY A 179 -8.66 -19.45 -19.90
C GLY A 179 -7.19 -19.16 -20.24
N LEU A 180 -6.38 -18.80 -19.25
CA LEU A 180 -4.93 -18.60 -19.37
C LEU A 180 -4.22 -19.97 -19.41
N ALA A 181 -3.10 -20.06 -20.11
CA ALA A 181 -2.39 -21.32 -20.28
C ALA A 181 -1.69 -21.70 -18.96
N ASP A 182 -2.27 -22.66 -18.25
CA ASP A 182 -1.89 -23.06 -16.88
C ASP A 182 -0.61 -23.91 -16.88
N LEU A 183 0.43 -23.46 -16.18
CA LEU A 183 1.74 -24.13 -16.15
C LEU A 183 1.67 -25.33 -15.20
N ASP A 184 2.17 -26.49 -15.63
CA ASP A 184 2.28 -27.67 -14.75
C ASP A 184 3.45 -27.45 -13.79
N THR A 185 3.17 -26.78 -12.66
CA THR A 185 4.18 -26.48 -11.64
C THR A 185 4.68 -27.72 -10.89
N GLY A 186 4.10 -28.90 -11.12
CA GLY A 186 4.64 -30.16 -10.63
C GLY A 186 5.90 -30.60 -11.38
N GLU A 187 6.05 -30.19 -12.64
CA GLU A 187 7.21 -30.57 -13.47
C GLU A 187 8.51 -29.90 -13.03
N ASP A 188 9.61 -30.67 -13.06
CA ASP A 188 10.94 -30.17 -12.68
C ASP A 188 11.44 -29.07 -13.64
N HIS A 189 11.14 -29.22 -14.93
CA HIS A 189 11.51 -28.23 -15.95
C HIS A 189 10.79 -26.89 -15.70
N VAL A 190 9.48 -26.93 -15.43
CA VAL A 190 8.67 -25.73 -15.16
C VAL A 190 9.17 -25.01 -13.90
N ARG A 191 9.33 -25.73 -12.78
CA ARG A 191 9.87 -25.12 -11.53
C ARG A 191 11.26 -24.56 -11.72
N GLY A 192 12.14 -25.27 -12.44
CA GLY A 192 13.46 -24.78 -12.79
C GLY A 192 13.43 -23.51 -13.64
N ARG A 193 12.50 -23.42 -14.59
CA ARG A 193 12.35 -22.24 -15.45
C ARG A 193 11.80 -21.03 -14.70
N ILE A 194 10.82 -21.23 -13.82
CA ILE A 194 10.30 -20.18 -12.94
C ILE A 194 11.40 -19.68 -11.99
N ALA A 195 12.14 -20.60 -11.34
CA ALA A 195 13.23 -20.22 -10.45
C ALA A 195 14.31 -19.40 -11.19
N ALA A 196 14.66 -19.79 -12.42
CA ALA A 196 15.60 -19.03 -13.26
C ALA A 196 15.10 -17.61 -13.60
N TYR A 197 13.79 -17.44 -13.83
CA TYR A 197 13.21 -16.11 -14.03
C TYR A 197 13.28 -15.25 -12.76
N LEU A 198 12.91 -15.81 -11.61
CA LEU A 198 12.99 -15.09 -10.34
C LEU A 198 14.45 -14.74 -9.98
N ASP A 199 15.40 -15.66 -10.22
CA ASP A 199 16.84 -15.39 -10.05
C ASP A 199 17.36 -14.31 -11.01
N ASP A 200 16.84 -14.23 -12.22
CA ASP A 200 17.18 -13.14 -13.14
C ASP A 200 16.76 -11.78 -12.56
N LEU A 201 15.58 -11.68 -11.94
CA LEU A 201 15.13 -10.48 -11.24
C LEU A 201 15.97 -10.20 -9.98
N LEU A 202 16.31 -11.22 -9.19
CA LEU A 202 17.21 -11.07 -8.04
C LEU A 202 18.60 -10.56 -8.47
N SER A 203 19.11 -11.01 -9.62
CA SER A 203 20.39 -10.55 -10.17
C SER A 203 20.39 -9.06 -10.53
N LEU A 204 19.21 -8.47 -10.75
CA LEU A 204 19.02 -7.04 -10.98
C LEU A 204 18.83 -6.23 -9.69
N GLY A 205 18.81 -6.90 -8.53
CA GLY A 205 18.71 -6.26 -7.21
C GLY A 205 17.31 -6.29 -6.60
N VAL A 206 16.34 -7.02 -7.17
CA VAL A 206 15.02 -7.18 -6.53
C VAL A 206 15.16 -7.82 -5.15
N ASP A 207 14.46 -7.30 -4.15
CA ASP A 207 14.52 -7.75 -2.75
C ASP A 207 13.49 -8.85 -2.42
N GLY A 208 12.47 -9.01 -3.27
CA GLY A 208 11.40 -9.96 -3.05
C GLY A 208 10.33 -9.95 -4.13
N PHE A 209 9.32 -10.80 -3.95
CA PHE A 209 8.28 -11.04 -4.94
C PHE A 209 6.89 -10.99 -4.31
N ARG A 210 5.95 -10.37 -5.02
CA ARG A 210 4.52 -10.65 -4.84
C ARG A 210 4.17 -11.76 -5.84
N ILE A 211 3.78 -12.93 -5.35
CA ILE A 211 3.44 -14.08 -6.19
C ILE A 211 1.97 -13.97 -6.56
N ASP A 212 1.71 -13.67 -7.82
CA ASP A 212 0.39 -13.60 -8.43
C ASP A 212 -0.30 -14.97 -8.44
N ALA A 213 -1.62 -14.98 -8.23
CA ALA A 213 -2.44 -16.18 -8.34
C ALA A 213 -1.93 -17.38 -7.54
N ALA A 214 -1.26 -17.16 -6.39
CA ALA A 214 -0.59 -18.23 -5.64
C ALA A 214 -1.53 -19.39 -5.27
N LYS A 215 -2.81 -19.10 -5.02
CA LYS A 215 -3.88 -20.09 -4.77
C LYS A 215 -4.00 -21.16 -5.85
N HIS A 216 -3.67 -20.80 -7.08
CA HIS A 216 -3.81 -21.63 -8.27
C HIS A 216 -2.58 -22.50 -8.53
N MET A 217 -1.55 -22.43 -7.67
CA MET A 217 -0.42 -23.37 -7.67
C MET A 217 -0.40 -24.13 -6.35
N ALA A 218 0.10 -25.38 -6.36
CA ALA A 218 0.28 -26.11 -5.12
C ALA A 218 1.33 -25.43 -4.22
N ALA A 219 1.05 -25.32 -2.92
CA ALA A 219 1.97 -24.69 -1.97
C ALA A 219 3.33 -25.42 -1.90
N GLY A 220 3.34 -26.74 -2.15
CA GLY A 220 4.57 -27.53 -2.24
C GLY A 220 5.45 -27.15 -3.43
N ASP A 221 4.85 -26.83 -4.58
CA ASP A 221 5.59 -26.46 -5.79
C ASP A 221 6.17 -25.06 -5.65
N LEU A 222 5.43 -24.13 -5.05
CA LEU A 222 5.96 -22.81 -4.67
C LEU A 222 7.13 -22.91 -3.68
N ALA A 223 7.06 -23.83 -2.70
CA ALA A 223 8.16 -24.07 -1.77
C ALA A 223 9.40 -24.63 -2.49
N ASP A 224 9.20 -25.55 -3.44
CA ASP A 224 10.26 -26.10 -4.26
C ASP A 224 10.91 -25.02 -5.13
N ILE A 225 10.12 -24.22 -5.86
CA ILE A 225 10.61 -23.07 -6.63
C ILE A 225 11.43 -22.12 -5.75
N LYS A 226 10.91 -21.75 -4.58
CA LYS A 226 11.61 -20.85 -3.65
C LYS A 226 12.96 -21.43 -3.19
N SER A 227 13.01 -22.74 -2.95
CA SER A 227 14.24 -23.43 -2.54
C SER A 227 15.33 -23.47 -3.61
N ARG A 228 14.96 -23.30 -4.90
CA ARG A 228 15.90 -23.28 -6.03
C ARG A 228 16.56 -21.92 -6.25
N LEU A 229 16.02 -20.85 -5.66
CA LEU A 229 16.56 -19.50 -5.84
C LEU A 229 17.97 -19.40 -5.26
N SER A 230 18.79 -18.57 -5.90
CA SER A 230 20.08 -18.12 -5.38
C SER A 230 19.99 -17.48 -4.00
N ASN A 231 18.84 -16.86 -3.68
CA ASN A 231 18.48 -16.37 -2.36
C ASN A 231 17.09 -16.90 -1.94
N PRO A 232 17.02 -18.06 -1.28
CA PRO A 232 15.75 -18.62 -0.80
C PRO A 232 15.15 -17.83 0.37
N ASP A 233 15.90 -16.91 0.98
CA ASP A 233 15.42 -16.01 2.03
C ASP A 233 14.79 -14.72 1.45
N ALA A 234 14.74 -14.55 0.13
CA ALA A 234 14.06 -13.42 -0.50
C ALA A 234 12.60 -13.31 0.00
N TYR A 235 12.17 -12.06 0.22
CA TYR A 235 10.83 -11.80 0.74
C TYR A 235 9.77 -12.23 -0.27
N TRP A 236 8.80 -13.04 0.16
CA TRP A 236 7.69 -13.47 -0.67
C TRP A 236 6.37 -13.06 -0.01
N LYS A 237 5.46 -12.53 -0.82
CA LYS A 237 4.08 -12.22 -0.44
C LYS A 237 3.14 -12.89 -1.44
N HIS A 238 2.29 -13.77 -0.97
CA HIS A 238 1.38 -14.55 -1.79
C HIS A 238 0.03 -13.87 -1.93
N GLU A 239 -0.47 -13.80 -3.16
CA GLU A 239 -1.89 -13.60 -3.41
C GLU A 239 -2.62 -14.95 -3.32
N ALA A 240 -3.10 -15.29 -2.13
CA ALA A 240 -3.98 -16.44 -1.93
C ALA A 240 -5.30 -15.96 -1.30
N ILE A 241 -6.36 -15.87 -2.11
CA ILE A 241 -7.63 -15.30 -1.66
C ILE A 241 -8.42 -16.32 -0.84
N TYR A 242 -8.88 -15.90 0.34
CA TYR A 242 -9.80 -16.70 1.14
C TYR A 242 -11.19 -16.77 0.48
N GLY A 243 -11.73 -17.99 0.39
CA GLY A 243 -13.12 -18.23 0.03
C GLY A 243 -13.73 -19.30 0.94
N ALA A 244 -14.94 -19.04 1.43
CA ALA A 244 -15.59 -19.91 2.41
C ALA A 244 -15.98 -21.27 1.79
N GLY A 245 -15.45 -22.35 2.35
CA GLY A 245 -15.71 -23.72 1.88
C GLY A 245 -14.99 -24.09 0.58
N GLU A 246 -14.03 -23.28 0.14
CA GLU A 246 -13.16 -23.60 -0.99
C GLU A 246 -12.07 -24.60 -0.61
N ALA A 247 -11.57 -25.37 -1.58
CA ALA A 247 -10.66 -26.49 -1.35
C ALA A 247 -9.23 -26.08 -0.98
N VAL A 248 -8.85 -24.86 -1.35
CA VAL A 248 -7.51 -24.29 -1.13
C VAL A 248 -7.65 -23.06 -0.23
N SER A 249 -6.90 -23.07 0.86
CA SER A 249 -6.92 -22.03 1.89
C SER A 249 -5.63 -21.19 1.88
N PRO A 250 -5.71 -19.87 2.13
CA PRO A 250 -4.53 -19.01 2.22
C PRO A 250 -3.50 -19.46 3.27
N SER A 251 -3.94 -20.11 4.34
CA SER A 251 -3.07 -20.65 5.40
C SER A 251 -2.03 -21.67 4.92
N GLU A 252 -2.27 -22.31 3.77
CA GLU A 252 -1.35 -23.29 3.17
C GLU A 252 -0.04 -22.64 2.71
N TYR A 253 -0.07 -21.34 2.38
CA TYR A 253 1.05 -20.60 1.79
C TYR A 253 1.93 -19.89 2.82
N LEU A 254 1.54 -19.93 4.10
CA LEU A 254 2.30 -19.27 5.16
C LEU A 254 3.73 -19.80 5.22
N GLY A 255 3.97 -21.08 4.91
CA GLY A 255 5.30 -21.70 4.99
C GLY A 255 6.37 -21.05 4.10
N THR A 256 5.97 -20.34 3.04
CA THR A 256 6.89 -19.79 2.03
C THR A 256 6.89 -18.26 1.97
N GLY A 257 6.02 -17.58 2.70
CA GLY A 257 5.97 -16.12 2.72
C GLY A 257 4.80 -15.57 3.50
N ASP A 258 4.62 -14.26 3.42
CA ASP A 258 3.43 -13.59 3.89
C ASP A 258 2.27 -13.85 2.93
N VAL A 259 1.04 -13.68 3.40
CA VAL A 259 -0.15 -13.82 2.56
C VAL A 259 -0.99 -12.56 2.63
N GLN A 260 -1.49 -12.09 1.49
CA GLN A 260 -2.40 -10.95 1.45
C GLN A 260 -3.75 -11.32 2.10
N GLU A 261 -4.10 -10.65 3.20
CA GLU A 261 -5.34 -10.88 3.92
C GLU A 261 -6.49 -10.06 3.30
N PHE A 262 -7.10 -10.58 2.23
CA PHE A 262 -8.19 -9.91 1.52
C PHE A 262 -9.43 -9.64 2.40
N ARG A 263 -9.66 -10.42 3.46
CA ARG A 263 -10.79 -10.18 4.38
C ARG A 263 -10.62 -8.86 5.11
N TYR A 264 -9.39 -8.47 5.45
CA TYR A 264 -9.08 -7.19 6.07
C TYR A 264 -9.65 -6.01 5.25
N ALA A 265 -9.35 -5.96 3.94
CA ALA A 265 -9.79 -4.87 3.08
C ALA A 265 -11.33 -4.85 2.88
N ARG A 266 -11.93 -6.04 2.70
CA ARG A 266 -13.39 -6.20 2.52
C ARG A 266 -14.15 -5.80 3.78
N ASP A 267 -13.64 -6.18 4.95
CA ASP A 267 -14.26 -5.86 6.23
C ASP A 267 -14.03 -4.38 6.60
N LEU A 268 -12.88 -3.78 6.27
CA LEU A 268 -12.73 -2.32 6.38
C LEU A 268 -13.78 -1.58 5.55
N ARG A 269 -14.00 -1.98 4.29
CA ARG A 269 -15.08 -1.42 3.47
C ARG A 269 -16.44 -1.58 4.14
N ARG A 270 -16.76 -2.79 4.63
CA ARG A 270 -18.04 -3.05 5.32
C ARG A 270 -18.22 -2.12 6.52
N VAL A 271 -17.19 -1.99 7.35
CA VAL A 271 -17.24 -1.19 8.57
C VAL A 271 -17.39 0.30 8.24
N PHE A 272 -16.55 0.84 7.35
CA PHE A 272 -16.56 2.27 7.01
C PHE A 272 -17.80 2.73 6.25
N LEU A 273 -18.48 1.84 5.51
CA LEU A 273 -19.64 2.23 4.68
C LEU A 273 -20.99 1.76 5.23
N GLY A 274 -21.00 0.82 6.19
CA GLY A 274 -22.23 0.16 6.62
C GLY A 274 -22.30 -0.25 8.09
N GLU A 275 -21.24 -0.06 8.88
CA GLU A 275 -21.25 -0.32 10.32
C GLU A 275 -20.64 0.86 11.09
N ASN A 276 -19.91 0.60 12.19
CA ASN A 276 -19.32 1.63 13.04
C ASN A 276 -17.84 1.33 13.28
N LEU A 277 -16.99 2.37 13.25
CA LEU A 277 -15.55 2.24 13.56
C LEU A 277 -15.29 1.63 14.95
N ALA A 278 -16.20 1.80 15.91
CA ALA A 278 -16.10 1.18 17.24
C ALA A 278 -15.93 -0.36 17.20
N ASN A 279 -16.39 -1.03 16.13
CA ASN A 279 -16.24 -2.47 15.93
C ASN A 279 -14.77 -2.90 15.74
N LEU A 280 -13.87 -1.97 15.36
CA LEU A 280 -12.48 -2.28 15.02
C LEU A 280 -11.55 -2.54 16.22
N ARG A 281 -12.06 -2.51 17.46
CA ARG A 281 -11.28 -2.61 18.71
C ARG A 281 -10.37 -3.86 18.80
N ASN A 282 -10.72 -4.93 18.11
CA ASN A 282 -9.95 -6.18 18.03
C ASN A 282 -9.72 -6.65 16.59
N PHE A 283 -9.72 -5.72 15.63
CA PHE A 283 -9.56 -6.00 14.20
C PHE A 283 -8.25 -6.75 13.91
N GLY A 284 -8.28 -7.80 13.10
CA GLY A 284 -7.12 -8.69 12.90
C GLY A 284 -7.41 -10.14 13.28
N GLU A 285 -6.48 -10.80 13.97
CA GLU A 285 -6.61 -12.21 14.39
C GLU A 285 -7.89 -12.49 15.20
N GLY A 286 -8.38 -11.51 15.98
CA GLY A 286 -9.64 -11.63 16.73
C GLY A 286 -10.88 -11.82 15.84
N TRP A 287 -10.76 -11.54 14.55
CA TRP A 287 -11.80 -11.72 13.52
C TRP A 287 -11.59 -13.03 12.72
N GLY A 288 -10.65 -13.88 13.14
CA GLY A 288 -10.30 -15.13 12.45
C GLY A 288 -9.41 -14.92 11.23
N TYR A 289 -8.70 -13.79 11.15
CA TYR A 289 -7.71 -13.56 10.12
C TYR A 289 -6.45 -14.41 10.34
N LEU A 290 -5.58 -14.44 9.33
CA LEU A 290 -4.27 -15.08 9.42
C LEU A 290 -3.40 -14.47 10.54
N PRO A 291 -2.32 -15.15 10.97
CA PRO A 291 -1.37 -14.57 11.92
C PRO A 291 -0.82 -13.24 11.42
N SER A 292 -0.78 -12.24 12.31
CA SER A 292 -0.38 -10.87 11.97
C SER A 292 1.04 -10.79 11.43
N ASP A 293 1.97 -11.59 11.96
CA ASP A 293 3.38 -11.62 11.57
C ASP A 293 3.64 -12.36 10.25
N ARG A 294 2.57 -12.84 9.58
CA ARG A 294 2.59 -13.57 8.30
C ARG A 294 1.56 -13.04 7.31
N SER A 295 1.11 -11.81 7.51
CA SER A 295 0.05 -11.20 6.72
C SER A 295 0.49 -9.88 6.12
N SER A 296 0.12 -9.64 4.86
CA SER A 296 0.10 -8.30 4.28
C SER A 296 -1.33 -7.79 4.20
N VAL A 297 -1.55 -6.50 4.44
CA VAL A 297 -2.87 -5.88 4.46
C VAL A 297 -2.94 -4.66 3.58
N PHE A 298 -4.13 -4.34 3.09
CA PHE A 298 -4.39 -3.20 2.24
C PHE A 298 -5.79 -2.66 2.47
N VAL A 299 -6.04 -1.44 2.02
CA VAL A 299 -7.40 -0.85 1.98
C VAL A 299 -8.02 -1.03 0.60
N ALA A 300 -7.20 -0.91 -0.43
CA ALA A 300 -7.57 -1.04 -1.84
C ALA A 300 -6.44 -1.78 -2.57
N ASN A 301 -6.77 -2.49 -3.64
CA ASN A 301 -5.80 -3.01 -4.60
C ASN A 301 -6.42 -3.00 -6.01
N HIS A 302 -5.65 -3.41 -7.02
CA HIS A 302 -6.06 -3.33 -8.41
C HIS A 302 -7.25 -4.24 -8.76
N ASP A 303 -7.41 -5.39 -8.12
CA ASP A 303 -8.50 -6.34 -8.40
C ASP A 303 -9.82 -5.94 -7.74
N THR A 304 -9.75 -5.46 -6.49
CA THR A 304 -10.93 -5.33 -5.64
C THR A 304 -11.51 -3.92 -5.62
N GLU A 305 -10.71 -2.88 -5.81
CA GLU A 305 -11.21 -1.49 -5.83
C GLU A 305 -12.10 -1.25 -7.06
N ARG A 306 -11.79 -1.93 -8.16
CA ARG A 306 -12.49 -1.79 -9.45
C ARG A 306 -13.77 -2.58 -9.53
N GLY A 307 -13.84 -3.70 -8.79
CA GLY A 307 -15.04 -4.52 -8.62
C GLY A 307 -16.00 -4.00 -7.54
N GLY A 308 -15.55 -3.08 -6.68
CA GLY A 308 -16.33 -2.56 -5.57
C GLY A 308 -16.32 -3.44 -4.32
N ASP A 309 -15.46 -4.46 -4.27
CA ASP A 309 -15.29 -5.37 -3.13
C ASP A 309 -14.56 -4.70 -1.95
N THR A 310 -13.70 -3.73 -2.24
CA THR A 310 -12.97 -2.92 -1.25
C THR A 310 -13.22 -1.43 -1.46
N LEU A 311 -12.70 -0.60 -0.56
CA LEU A 311 -12.70 0.84 -0.76
C LEU A 311 -11.85 1.21 -1.99
N SER A 312 -12.09 2.40 -2.52
CA SER A 312 -11.37 3.01 -3.63
C SER A 312 -11.22 4.52 -3.38
N TYR A 313 -10.39 5.19 -4.17
CA TYR A 313 -10.26 6.66 -4.08
C TYR A 313 -11.60 7.41 -4.24
N LYS A 314 -12.63 6.77 -4.81
CA LYS A 314 -13.96 7.34 -5.03
C LYS A 314 -14.77 7.44 -3.74
N ASP A 315 -14.38 6.73 -2.68
CA ASP A 315 -15.07 6.71 -1.39
C ASP A 315 -14.65 7.86 -0.44
N GLY A 316 -13.85 8.81 -0.94
CA GLY A 316 -13.51 10.05 -0.25
C GLY A 316 -12.89 9.81 1.14
N ALA A 317 -13.47 10.44 2.17
CA ALA A 317 -12.97 10.36 3.53
C ALA A 317 -12.92 8.93 4.09
N ALA A 318 -13.82 8.02 3.66
CA ALA A 318 -13.78 6.62 4.10
C ALA A 318 -12.48 5.95 3.66
N HIS A 319 -12.08 6.14 2.40
CA HIS A 319 -10.83 5.60 1.87
C HIS A 319 -9.59 6.17 2.58
N THR A 320 -9.55 7.49 2.78
CA THR A 320 -8.41 8.15 3.45
C THR A 320 -8.30 7.71 4.91
N LEU A 321 -9.41 7.73 5.66
CA LEU A 321 -9.40 7.31 7.07
C LEU A 321 -9.13 5.82 7.27
N ALA A 322 -9.55 4.97 6.33
CA ALA A 322 -9.18 3.55 6.34
C ALA A 322 -7.66 3.34 6.18
N HIS A 323 -6.98 4.17 5.38
CA HIS A 323 -5.51 4.13 5.28
C HIS A 323 -4.84 4.63 6.57
N VAL A 324 -5.36 5.71 7.16
CA VAL A 324 -4.89 6.20 8.47
C VAL A 324 -5.03 5.10 9.53
N PHE A 325 -6.18 4.44 9.59
CA PHE A 325 -6.40 3.32 10.50
C PHE A 325 -5.42 2.17 10.23
N MET A 326 -5.30 1.71 8.97
CA MET A 326 -4.41 0.60 8.61
C MET A 326 -2.95 0.85 8.99
N LEU A 327 -2.44 2.06 8.74
CA LEU A 327 -1.06 2.42 9.06
C LEU A 327 -0.85 2.60 10.58
N ALA A 328 -1.91 2.97 11.32
CA ALA A 328 -1.87 3.09 12.78
C ALA A 328 -2.07 1.75 13.52
N TRP A 329 -2.74 0.78 12.91
CA TRP A 329 -3.17 -0.45 13.55
C TRP A 329 -2.08 -1.55 13.53
N PRO A 330 -1.80 -2.27 14.64
CA PRO A 330 -0.71 -3.24 14.73
C PRO A 330 -1.04 -4.61 14.11
N TYR A 331 -1.52 -4.65 12.87
CA TYR A 331 -1.83 -5.91 12.20
C TYR A 331 -1.25 -5.94 10.78
N GLY A 332 -0.53 -7.01 10.45
CA GLY A 332 0.09 -7.23 9.14
C GLY A 332 1.11 -6.17 8.71
N SER A 333 1.73 -6.41 7.57
CA SER A 333 2.55 -5.43 6.83
C SER A 333 1.65 -4.61 5.89
N PRO A 334 1.61 -3.26 5.96
CA PRO A 334 0.70 -2.47 5.13
C PRO A 334 1.17 -2.28 3.68
N ASP A 335 0.28 -2.53 2.74
CA ASP A 335 0.39 -2.19 1.32
C ASP A 335 -0.48 -0.96 1.02
N VAL A 336 0.15 0.16 0.65
CA VAL A 336 -0.52 1.37 0.19
C VAL A 336 -0.64 1.33 -1.33
N HIS A 337 -1.84 1.08 -1.83
CA HIS A 337 -2.09 1.03 -3.27
C HIS A 337 -2.09 2.43 -3.89
N SER A 338 -1.19 2.64 -4.86
CA SER A 338 -1.07 3.88 -5.61
C SER A 338 -1.40 3.64 -7.08
N GLY A 339 -2.68 3.73 -7.39
CA GLY A 339 -3.23 3.55 -8.74
C GLY A 339 -3.56 4.86 -9.45
N TYR A 340 -4.57 4.78 -10.31
CA TYR A 340 -4.99 5.83 -11.22
C TYR A 340 -6.51 5.83 -11.37
N GLU A 341 -7.05 6.89 -11.96
CA GLU A 341 -8.45 7.03 -12.28
C GLU A 341 -8.91 5.98 -13.28
N PHE A 342 -10.04 5.33 -12.98
CA PHE A 342 -10.62 4.32 -13.86
C PHE A 342 -12.12 4.55 -14.08
N THR A 343 -12.54 4.37 -15.32
CA THR A 343 -13.94 4.44 -15.76
C THR A 343 -14.65 3.10 -15.66
N ASP A 344 -13.90 2.02 -15.82
CA ASP A 344 -14.39 0.64 -15.81
C ASP A 344 -13.32 -0.29 -15.21
N ARG A 345 -13.68 -1.57 -15.08
CA ARG A 345 -12.84 -2.58 -14.45
C ARG A 345 -11.51 -2.78 -15.17
N ASP A 346 -11.48 -2.68 -16.50
CA ASP A 346 -10.35 -3.10 -17.33
C ASP A 346 -9.47 -1.92 -17.76
N ALA A 347 -9.84 -0.69 -17.39
CA ALA A 347 -9.15 0.53 -17.73
C ALA A 347 -7.63 0.44 -17.47
N GLY A 348 -6.86 0.57 -18.55
CA GLY A 348 -5.40 0.61 -18.51
C GLY A 348 -4.83 1.89 -17.92
N PRO A 349 -3.51 1.94 -17.67
CA PRO A 349 -2.86 3.11 -17.10
C PRO A 349 -2.90 4.31 -18.05
N PRO A 350 -3.10 5.53 -17.53
CA PRO A 350 -2.93 6.75 -18.30
C PRO A 350 -1.51 6.84 -18.88
N ALA A 351 -1.41 7.41 -20.09
CA ALA A 351 -0.12 7.61 -20.78
C ALA A 351 0.80 6.37 -20.84
N GLY A 352 0.22 5.17 -20.83
CA GLY A 352 0.97 3.90 -20.83
C GLY A 352 1.87 3.73 -19.60
N GLY A 353 1.47 4.29 -18.45
CA GLY A 353 2.20 4.19 -17.18
C GLY A 353 3.14 5.36 -16.88
N GLN A 354 3.30 6.32 -17.79
CA GLN A 354 4.13 7.50 -17.54
C GLN A 354 3.45 8.42 -16.51
N VAL A 355 4.19 8.78 -15.46
CA VAL A 355 3.75 9.76 -14.46
C VAL A 355 4.70 10.95 -14.47
N ASP A 356 4.20 12.09 -14.93
CA ASP A 356 4.95 13.35 -14.97
C ASP A 356 4.69 14.18 -13.72
N ALA A 357 3.44 14.19 -13.24
CA ALA A 357 3.05 14.81 -11.98
C ALA A 357 1.92 14.02 -11.29
N CYS A 358 1.88 14.13 -9.97
CA CYS A 358 0.81 13.55 -9.17
C CYS A 358 -0.45 14.42 -9.21
N HIS A 359 -1.62 13.78 -9.10
CA HIS A 359 -2.93 14.43 -9.19
C HIS A 359 -3.23 15.09 -10.54
N SER A 360 -2.46 14.74 -11.58
CA SER A 360 -2.70 15.13 -12.97
C SER A 360 -2.82 13.90 -13.84
N ASP A 361 -3.40 14.08 -15.03
CA ASP A 361 -3.39 13.10 -16.12
C ASP A 361 -3.92 11.71 -15.71
N GLY A 362 -4.86 11.69 -14.76
CA GLY A 362 -5.48 10.47 -14.23
C GLY A 362 -4.70 9.78 -13.10
N TRP A 363 -3.51 10.23 -12.71
CA TRP A 363 -2.76 9.61 -11.60
C TRP A 363 -3.22 10.11 -10.24
N LYS A 364 -3.53 9.18 -9.33
CA LYS A 364 -4.02 9.51 -7.98
C LYS A 364 -2.90 9.68 -6.97
N CYS A 365 -1.81 8.92 -7.08
CA CYS A 365 -0.66 9.01 -6.18
C CYS A 365 -1.02 8.90 -4.69
N GLN A 366 -1.87 7.95 -4.31
CA GLN A 366 -2.32 7.77 -2.92
C GLN A 366 -1.15 7.66 -1.93
N HIS A 367 -0.03 7.08 -2.35
CA HIS A 367 1.18 6.98 -1.53
C HIS A 367 1.73 8.35 -1.07
N ALA A 368 1.47 9.42 -1.82
CA ALA A 368 1.94 10.77 -1.58
C ALA A 368 0.90 11.69 -0.93
N TRP A 369 -0.33 11.20 -0.72
CA TRP A 369 -1.35 11.97 0.01
C TRP A 369 -0.82 12.24 1.42
N ARG A 370 -0.93 13.47 1.90
CA ARG A 370 -0.35 13.87 3.19
C ARG A 370 -0.87 12.97 4.32
N GLU A 371 -2.16 12.72 4.32
CA GLU A 371 -2.88 11.90 5.30
C GLU A 371 -2.35 10.46 5.35
N ILE A 372 -1.85 9.94 4.23
CA ILE A 372 -1.33 8.58 4.09
C ILE A 372 0.18 8.55 4.34
N SER A 373 0.93 9.39 3.62
CA SER A 373 2.40 9.46 3.72
C SER A 373 2.89 9.81 5.13
N ALA A 374 2.22 10.73 5.84
CA ALA A 374 2.56 11.08 7.21
C ALA A 374 2.39 9.89 8.18
N MET A 375 1.45 8.98 7.88
CA MET A 375 1.19 7.81 8.71
C MET A 375 2.23 6.70 8.53
N VAL A 376 3.06 6.75 7.49
CA VAL A 376 4.21 5.86 7.31
C VAL A 376 5.26 6.11 8.41
N ALA A 377 5.56 7.38 8.70
CA ALA A 377 6.45 7.74 9.81
C ALA A 377 5.88 7.32 11.17
N LEU A 378 4.56 7.46 11.36
CA LEU A 378 3.87 6.96 12.55
C LEU A 378 4.01 5.45 12.69
N ARG A 379 3.76 4.68 11.62
CA ARG A 379 3.90 3.22 11.59
C ARG A 379 5.30 2.80 12.03
N ASN A 380 6.32 3.43 11.47
CA ASN A 380 7.72 3.18 11.81
C ASN A 380 8.01 3.50 13.30
N ALA A 381 7.54 4.63 13.81
CA ALA A 381 7.75 5.05 15.20
C ALA A 381 7.03 4.14 16.23
N ALA A 382 5.86 3.61 15.85
CA ALA A 382 4.99 2.81 16.70
C ALA A 382 5.23 1.29 16.60
N ARG A 383 6.24 0.85 15.83
CA ARG A 383 6.53 -0.57 15.60
C ARG A 383 6.66 -1.35 16.91
N GLY A 384 6.06 -2.54 16.94
CA GLY A 384 6.06 -3.44 18.11
C GLY A 384 5.22 -2.98 19.30
N GLN A 385 4.56 -1.81 19.24
CA GLN A 385 3.69 -1.35 20.33
C GLN A 385 2.30 -1.97 20.22
N ALA A 386 1.75 -2.43 21.35
CA ALA A 386 0.36 -2.84 21.44
C ALA A 386 -0.59 -1.63 21.37
N VAL A 387 -1.88 -1.88 21.10
CA VAL A 387 -2.93 -0.87 21.24
C VAL A 387 -3.16 -0.58 22.73
N THR A 388 -3.15 0.69 23.09
CA THR A 388 -3.46 1.20 24.43
C THR A 388 -4.55 2.26 24.35
N ASP A 389 -5.07 2.70 25.49
CA ASP A 389 -5.89 3.91 25.59
C ASP A 389 -7.09 3.96 24.62
N TRP A 390 -7.68 2.81 24.33
CA TRP A 390 -8.82 2.73 23.41
C TRP A 390 -10.01 3.52 23.95
N TRP A 391 -10.55 4.40 23.12
CA TRP A 391 -11.79 5.12 23.33
C TRP A 391 -12.63 5.08 22.07
N ASP A 392 -13.94 4.94 22.23
CA ASP A 392 -14.93 5.12 21.19
C ASP A 392 -16.21 5.74 21.78
N ASN A 393 -17.10 6.19 20.91
CA ASN A 393 -18.44 6.66 21.29
C ASN A 393 -19.56 5.67 20.96
N GLY A 394 -19.24 4.40 20.69
CA GLY A 394 -20.14 3.40 20.13
C GLY A 394 -20.48 3.57 18.65
N GLY A 395 -19.90 4.58 17.99
CA GLY A 395 -20.13 4.92 16.58
C GLY A 395 -18.83 5.05 15.78
N ASP A 396 -18.75 6.10 14.96
CA ASP A 396 -17.69 6.34 13.99
C ASP A 396 -16.58 7.28 14.49
N ARG A 397 -16.47 7.42 15.80
CA ARG A 397 -15.38 8.14 16.46
C ARG A 397 -14.60 7.18 17.35
N ILE A 398 -13.35 6.97 16.99
CA ILE A 398 -12.43 6.11 17.74
C ILE A 398 -11.13 6.85 18.02
N ALA A 399 -10.47 6.48 19.11
CA ALA A 399 -9.13 6.90 19.43
C ALA A 399 -8.37 5.76 20.11
N PHE A 400 -7.07 5.69 19.87
CA PHE A 400 -6.22 4.71 20.54
C PHE A 400 -4.75 5.13 20.52
N GLY A 401 -4.03 4.70 21.55
CA GLY A 401 -2.58 4.74 21.64
C GLY A 401 -1.92 3.54 20.99
N ARG A 402 -0.66 3.71 20.63
CA ARG A 402 0.29 2.63 20.32
C ARG A 402 1.41 2.70 21.35
N GLY A 403 1.13 2.13 22.52
CA GLY A 403 1.97 2.26 23.71
C GLY A 403 2.29 3.74 24.00
N SER A 404 3.53 4.02 24.37
CA SER A 404 4.01 5.39 24.60
C SER A 404 4.59 6.06 23.36
N LYS A 405 4.32 5.55 22.14
CA LYS A 405 5.01 5.97 20.91
C LYS A 405 4.13 6.75 19.94
N ALA A 406 2.85 6.45 19.88
CA ALA A 406 1.91 7.17 19.02
C ALA A 406 0.49 7.17 19.59
N TYR A 407 -0.34 8.07 19.08
CA TYR A 407 -1.76 8.16 19.41
C TYR A 407 -2.54 8.67 18.19
N VAL A 408 -3.68 8.06 17.89
CA VAL A 408 -4.50 8.38 16.72
C VAL A 408 -5.95 8.57 17.12
N VAL A 409 -6.61 9.55 16.51
CA VAL A 409 -8.05 9.82 16.64
C VAL A 409 -8.65 9.89 15.24
N LEU A 410 -9.76 9.20 15.01
CA LEU A 410 -10.52 9.25 13.76
C LEU A 410 -11.93 9.77 14.04
N ASN A 411 -12.41 10.69 13.20
CA ASN A 411 -13.79 11.15 13.21
C ASN A 411 -14.42 10.90 11.83
N HIS A 412 -15.09 9.76 11.67
CA HIS A 412 -15.82 9.44 10.44
C HIS A 412 -17.31 9.86 10.51
N GLU A 413 -17.70 10.62 11.53
CA GLU A 413 -19.04 11.22 11.60
C GLU A 413 -19.14 12.55 10.83
N SER A 414 -20.38 12.99 10.57
CA SER A 414 -20.68 14.23 9.84
C SER A 414 -20.52 15.53 10.65
N THR A 415 -20.24 15.43 11.95
CA THR A 415 -20.07 16.59 12.83
C THR A 415 -18.66 16.65 13.44
N PRO A 416 -18.13 17.85 13.73
CA PRO A 416 -16.84 17.99 14.41
C PRO A 416 -16.83 17.36 15.80
N LEU A 417 -15.63 17.01 16.27
CA LEU A 417 -15.37 16.48 17.61
C LEU A 417 -14.32 17.36 18.31
N THR A 418 -14.65 17.91 19.47
CA THR A 418 -13.66 18.49 20.40
C THR A 418 -13.67 17.69 21.70
N ARG A 419 -12.52 17.12 22.07
CA ARG A 419 -12.41 16.25 23.24
C ARG A 419 -11.01 16.25 23.84
N THR A 420 -10.96 16.10 25.16
CA THR A 420 -9.73 15.74 25.88
C THR A 420 -9.57 14.21 25.92
N PHE A 421 -8.45 13.73 25.41
CA PHE A 421 -8.09 12.31 25.37
C PHE A 421 -7.05 11.99 26.44
N GLN A 422 -7.12 10.77 26.98
CA GLN A 422 -6.07 10.21 27.82
C GLN A 422 -5.11 9.42 26.93
N THR A 423 -3.82 9.61 27.11
CA THR A 423 -2.77 8.98 26.30
C THR A 423 -1.59 8.54 27.17
N SER A 424 -0.89 7.50 26.70
CA SER A 424 0.39 7.06 27.24
C SER A 424 1.59 7.77 26.61
N LEU A 425 1.38 8.72 25.69
CA LEU A 425 2.45 9.57 25.15
C LEU A 425 3.13 10.36 26.28
N PRO A 426 4.47 10.50 26.26
CA PRO A 426 5.17 11.39 27.18
C PRO A 426 4.66 12.82 27.06
N ALA A 427 4.61 13.54 28.19
CA ALA A 427 4.28 14.96 28.20
C ALA A 427 5.20 15.77 27.26
N GLY A 428 4.67 16.86 26.72
CA GLY A 428 5.38 17.77 25.83
C GLY A 428 4.60 18.05 24.55
N ASP A 429 5.25 18.79 23.66
CA ASP A 429 4.66 19.23 22.40
C ASP A 429 4.86 18.18 21.31
N TYR A 430 3.84 18.07 20.46
CA TYR A 430 3.78 17.20 19.31
C TYR A 430 3.21 17.98 18.12
N CYS A 431 3.59 17.58 16.92
CA CYS A 431 2.87 17.96 15.73
C CYS A 431 1.82 16.89 15.41
N ASP A 432 0.57 17.31 15.23
CA ASP A 432 -0.41 16.48 14.56
C ASP A 432 -0.01 16.33 13.09
N VAL A 433 0.43 15.13 12.71
CA VAL A 433 0.97 14.92 11.36
C VAL A 433 -0.12 14.93 10.27
N GLN A 434 -1.40 14.86 10.67
CA GLN A 434 -2.52 15.00 9.73
C GLN A 434 -2.76 16.46 9.33
N THR A 435 -2.73 17.39 10.30
CA THR A 435 -3.06 18.81 10.07
C THR A 435 -1.87 19.77 10.13
N GLY A 436 -0.76 19.36 10.74
CA GLY A 436 0.42 20.21 10.97
C GLY A 436 0.27 21.15 12.15
N ARG A 437 -0.73 20.92 13.02
CA ARG A 437 -1.01 21.76 14.17
C ARG A 437 -0.30 21.24 15.43
N GLY A 438 0.10 22.16 16.29
CA GLY A 438 0.68 21.83 17.58
C GLY A 438 -0.35 21.23 18.52
N VAL A 439 0.04 20.16 19.22
CA VAL A 439 -0.74 19.53 20.28
C VAL A 439 0.17 19.30 21.48
N THR A 440 -0.22 19.83 22.64
CA THR A 440 0.51 19.63 23.89
C THR A 440 -0.13 18.50 24.70
N VAL A 441 0.69 17.51 25.07
CA VAL A 441 0.33 16.49 26.06
C VAL A 441 0.78 16.99 27.44
N ASP A 442 -0.15 17.11 28.38
CA ASP A 442 0.14 17.55 29.74
C ASP A 442 0.87 16.47 30.57
N THR A 443 1.31 16.83 31.77
CA THR A 443 2.01 15.92 32.70
C THR A 443 1.14 14.79 33.24
N ALA A 444 -0.18 14.85 33.05
CA ALA A 444 -1.11 13.78 33.38
C ALA A 444 -1.44 12.88 32.17
N GLY A 445 -0.76 13.07 31.03
CA GLY A 445 -0.98 12.29 29.81
C GLY A 445 -2.30 12.65 29.13
N ARG A 446 -2.68 13.94 29.13
CA ARG A 446 -3.90 14.40 28.45
C ARG A 446 -3.59 15.41 27.38
N PHE A 447 -4.36 15.38 26.30
CA PHE A 447 -4.37 16.44 25.29
C PHE A 447 -5.79 16.68 24.80
N THR A 448 -6.07 17.91 24.37
CA THR A 448 -7.35 18.26 23.74
C THR A 448 -7.12 18.45 22.25
N ALA A 449 -7.98 17.84 21.44
CA ALA A 449 -7.95 18.02 19.99
C ALA A 449 -9.36 18.33 19.45
N THR A 450 -9.39 19.10 18.36
CA THR A 450 -10.58 19.38 17.57
C THR A 450 -10.41 18.80 16.17
N LEU A 451 -11.31 17.91 15.79
CA LEU A 451 -11.34 17.25 14.48
C LEU A 451 -12.58 17.72 13.72
N ALA A 452 -12.43 18.00 12.44
CA ALA A 452 -13.56 18.19 11.55
C ALA A 452 -14.22 16.84 11.22
N ALA A 453 -15.37 16.88 10.56
CA ALA A 453 -16.01 15.68 10.02
C ALA A 453 -15.12 15.03 8.95
N GLY A 454 -14.95 13.71 9.01
CA GLY A 454 -14.16 12.96 8.03
C GLY A 454 -12.64 13.14 8.13
N THR A 455 -12.12 13.60 9.27
CA THR A 455 -10.67 13.84 9.47
C THR A 455 -10.09 13.02 10.62
N ALA A 456 -8.76 13.02 10.73
CA ALA A 456 -8.01 12.36 11.79
C ALA A 456 -7.03 13.33 12.48
N VAL A 457 -6.58 12.92 13.66
CA VAL A 457 -5.40 13.47 14.35
C VAL A 457 -4.45 12.31 14.59
N ALA A 458 -3.16 12.52 14.35
CA ALA A 458 -2.14 11.52 14.58
C ALA A 458 -0.89 12.14 15.20
N LEU A 459 -0.51 11.66 16.38
CA LEU A 459 0.65 12.09 17.13
C LEU A 459 1.64 10.94 17.24
N HIS A 460 2.94 11.22 17.10
CA HIS A 460 3.97 10.23 17.41
C HIS A 460 5.24 10.89 17.93
N VAL A 461 6.06 10.14 18.67
CA VAL A 461 7.26 10.65 19.35
C VAL A 461 8.33 11.22 18.42
N GLY A 462 8.25 10.93 17.12
CA GLY A 462 9.14 11.48 16.09
C GLY A 462 8.69 12.85 15.53
N ALA A 463 7.46 13.28 15.79
CA ALA A 463 6.92 14.56 15.33
C ALA A 463 6.71 15.49 16.53
N ARG A 464 7.78 16.18 16.94
CA ARG A 464 7.78 17.11 18.10
C ARG A 464 7.61 18.57 17.70
N THR A 465 8.03 18.93 16.50
CA THR A 465 7.90 20.26 15.91
C THR A 465 7.10 20.18 14.62
N CYS A 466 6.36 21.24 14.32
CA CYS A 466 5.67 21.37 13.05
C CYS A 466 6.58 22.10 12.07
N ASP A 467 7.28 21.33 11.22
CA ASP A 467 8.26 21.86 10.26
C ASP A 467 7.60 22.26 8.92
N GLY A 468 6.29 22.06 8.78
CA GLY A 468 5.48 22.69 7.74
C GLY A 468 5.06 24.08 8.19
N GLY A 469 5.38 25.12 7.41
CA GLY A 469 4.74 26.42 7.57
C GLY A 469 3.22 26.26 7.69
N PRO A 470 2.54 27.12 8.46
CA PRO A 470 1.20 26.86 8.96
C PRO A 470 0.28 26.45 7.80
N ASP A 471 -0.21 25.21 7.86
CA ASP A 471 -1.60 25.03 7.45
C ASP A 471 -2.40 25.91 8.40
N PRO A 472 -3.30 26.79 7.92
CA PRO A 472 -4.00 27.71 8.80
C PRO A 472 -4.60 26.89 9.94
N ASP A 473 -4.45 27.40 11.16
CA ASP A 473 -5.26 26.97 12.29
C ASP A 473 -6.74 26.80 11.86
N PRO A 474 -7.58 26.05 12.60
CA PRO A 474 -9.00 26.22 12.40
C PRO A 474 -9.24 27.63 12.92
N VAL A 475 -9.23 28.58 11.99
CA VAL A 475 -9.27 29.99 12.30
C VAL A 475 -10.45 30.22 13.23
N THR A 476 -10.19 30.81 14.39
CA THR A 476 -11.24 31.11 15.37
C THR A 476 -12.30 32.05 14.78
N SER A 477 -11.92 32.81 13.74
CA SER A 477 -12.77 33.54 12.79
C SER A 477 -12.08 33.64 11.42
N GLY A 478 -12.76 33.40 10.30
CA GLY A 478 -12.15 33.61 8.97
C GLY A 478 -13.06 33.26 7.79
N VAL A 479 -12.46 33.10 6.62
CA VAL A 479 -13.15 32.76 5.37
C VAL A 479 -12.62 31.46 4.76
N SER A 480 -13.53 30.59 4.33
CA SER A 480 -13.27 29.39 3.55
C SER A 480 -13.64 29.65 2.10
N PHE A 481 -12.65 29.85 1.23
CA PHE A 481 -12.85 29.96 -0.21
C PHE A 481 -13.06 28.57 -0.80
N ALA A 482 -14.11 28.40 -1.59
CA ALA A 482 -14.33 27.26 -2.47
C ALA A 482 -14.76 27.79 -3.84
N VAL A 483 -13.98 27.54 -4.89
CA VAL A 483 -14.33 27.96 -6.25
C VAL A 483 -14.35 26.78 -7.20
N ASN A 484 -15.47 26.58 -7.87
CA ASN A 484 -15.58 25.66 -9.00
C ASN A 484 -14.95 26.31 -10.23
N ALA A 485 -13.77 25.83 -10.61
CA ALA A 485 -12.97 26.37 -11.70
C ALA A 485 -12.22 25.25 -12.42
N THR A 486 -12.47 25.10 -13.72
CA THR A 486 -11.70 24.21 -14.58
C THR A 486 -10.44 24.91 -15.08
N THR A 487 -9.32 24.19 -15.08
CA THR A 487 -8.01 24.69 -15.50
C THR A 487 -7.44 23.82 -16.63
N SER A 488 -6.59 24.41 -17.46
CA SER A 488 -5.70 23.65 -18.33
C SER A 488 -4.44 23.25 -17.55
N TRP A 489 -3.71 22.24 -18.03
CA TRP A 489 -2.44 21.83 -17.43
C TRP A 489 -1.46 23.01 -17.27
N GLY A 490 -0.72 23.03 -16.16
CA GLY A 490 0.14 24.14 -15.74
C GLY A 490 -0.61 25.32 -15.11
N GLN A 491 -1.95 25.35 -15.19
CA GLN A 491 -2.75 26.42 -14.56
C GLN A 491 -3.20 26.04 -13.15
N ASN A 492 -2.97 26.94 -12.20
CA ASN A 492 -3.41 26.82 -10.81
C ASN A 492 -4.34 28.00 -10.46
N ILE A 493 -5.27 27.78 -9.54
CA ILE A 493 -6.17 28.83 -9.03
C ILE A 493 -5.63 29.42 -7.74
N TYR A 494 -5.72 30.75 -7.64
CA TYR A 494 -5.31 31.54 -6.50
C TYR A 494 -6.43 32.54 -6.15
N VAL A 495 -6.42 33.06 -4.92
CA VAL A 495 -7.29 34.17 -4.50
C VAL A 495 -6.44 35.36 -4.05
N THR A 496 -6.89 36.57 -4.41
CA THR A 496 -6.31 37.82 -3.89
C THR A 496 -7.40 38.88 -3.70
N GLY A 497 -7.15 39.89 -2.86
CA GLY A 497 -8.15 40.89 -2.48
C GLY A 497 -7.56 42.17 -1.91
N ASP A 498 -8.43 43.07 -1.44
CA ASP A 498 -8.11 44.42 -0.94
C ASP A 498 -7.48 44.45 0.47
N ARG A 499 -7.13 43.28 0.98
CA ARG A 499 -6.62 43.05 2.32
C ARG A 499 -5.17 42.54 2.28
N PRO A 500 -4.33 42.90 3.26
CA PRO A 500 -2.98 42.34 3.36
C PRO A 500 -3.00 40.82 3.52
N GLU A 501 -3.97 40.27 4.24
CA GLU A 501 -4.19 38.83 4.41
C GLU A 501 -4.55 38.14 3.07
N LEU A 502 -5.03 38.89 2.08
CA LEU A 502 -5.34 38.43 0.73
C LEU A 502 -4.35 38.98 -0.33
N GLY A 503 -3.21 39.51 0.08
CA GLY A 503 -2.15 39.93 -0.83
C GLY A 503 -2.33 41.30 -1.51
N ASN A 504 -3.26 42.16 -1.05
CA ASN A 504 -3.45 43.54 -1.54
C ASN A 504 -3.54 43.67 -3.08
N TRP A 505 -4.36 42.83 -3.72
CA TRP A 505 -4.54 42.73 -5.17
C TRP A 505 -3.27 42.44 -5.98
N ASN A 506 -2.17 42.07 -5.32
CA ASN A 506 -0.92 41.72 -5.99
C ASN A 506 -0.94 40.23 -6.35
N PRO A 507 -0.96 39.86 -7.65
CA PRO A 507 -0.91 38.46 -8.05
C PRO A 507 0.30 37.72 -7.52
N GLY A 508 1.46 38.37 -7.34
CA GLY A 508 2.66 37.75 -6.77
C GLY A 508 2.45 37.23 -5.33
N ASN A 509 1.53 37.85 -4.60
CA ASN A 509 1.16 37.49 -3.23
C ASN A 509 -0.20 36.78 -3.12
N ALA A 510 -0.82 36.43 -4.26
CA ALA A 510 -2.09 35.71 -4.25
C ALA A 510 -1.93 34.32 -3.63
N LEU A 511 -2.90 33.90 -2.82
CA LEU A 511 -2.87 32.64 -2.08
C LEU A 511 -3.30 31.49 -2.97
N LYS A 512 -2.49 30.42 -3.04
CA LYS A 512 -2.82 29.23 -3.84
C LYS A 512 -3.96 28.45 -3.19
N LEU A 513 -4.93 28.02 -3.99
CA LEU A 513 -5.99 27.13 -3.53
C LEU A 513 -5.59 25.66 -3.76
N ASP A 514 -6.11 24.78 -2.89
CA ASP A 514 -5.91 23.34 -2.90
C ASP A 514 -6.90 22.66 -3.87
N PRO A 515 -6.41 21.89 -4.86
CA PRO A 515 -7.24 21.15 -5.80
C PRO A 515 -7.72 19.77 -5.29
N ALA A 516 -7.55 19.41 -4.01
CA ALA A 516 -7.94 18.09 -3.48
C ALA A 516 -9.41 17.69 -3.78
N ALA A 517 -10.29 18.66 -4.03
CA ALA A 517 -11.69 18.47 -4.42
C ALA A 517 -12.01 18.89 -5.86
N TYR A 518 -11.02 18.87 -6.78
CA TYR A 518 -11.17 19.32 -8.18
C TYR A 518 -12.46 18.79 -8.84
N PRO A 519 -13.24 19.63 -9.56
CA PRO A 519 -12.92 20.99 -10.01
C PRO A 519 -13.12 22.09 -8.96
N VAL A 520 -13.40 21.73 -7.70
CA VAL A 520 -13.49 22.68 -6.59
C VAL A 520 -12.12 22.88 -5.95
N TRP A 521 -11.65 24.12 -5.97
CA TRP A 521 -10.42 24.55 -5.35
C TRP A 521 -10.73 25.20 -4.01
N LYS A 522 -9.98 24.86 -2.95
CA LYS A 522 -10.29 25.33 -1.58
C LYS A 522 -9.12 26.01 -0.87
N ARG A 523 -9.40 27.02 -0.06
CA ARG A 523 -8.42 27.64 0.84
C ARG A 523 -9.10 28.32 2.02
N ASP A 524 -8.64 28.04 3.23
CA ASP A 524 -9.01 28.80 4.43
C ASP A 524 -8.05 29.98 4.64
N VAL A 525 -8.59 31.13 5.05
CA VAL A 525 -7.84 32.35 5.37
C VAL A 525 -8.38 32.98 6.65
N GLU A 526 -7.47 33.35 7.55
CA GLU A 526 -7.82 34.04 8.80
C GLU A 526 -8.20 35.49 8.52
N LEU A 527 -9.39 35.88 8.98
CA LEU A 527 -9.88 37.25 8.94
C LEU A 527 -10.76 37.49 10.18
N PRO A 528 -10.60 38.62 10.90
CA PRO A 528 -11.43 38.91 12.07
C PRO A 528 -12.92 38.91 11.72
N GLU A 529 -13.76 38.43 12.64
CA GLU A 529 -15.21 38.56 12.52
C GLU A 529 -15.63 40.03 12.28
N GLY A 530 -16.62 40.23 11.41
CA GLY A 530 -17.08 41.55 10.99
C GLY A 530 -16.21 42.22 9.91
N THR A 531 -15.10 41.60 9.51
CA THR A 531 -14.26 42.12 8.43
C THR A 531 -14.97 41.97 7.09
N SER A 532 -15.25 43.10 6.45
CA SER A 532 -15.65 43.16 5.04
C SER A 532 -14.42 43.28 4.15
N PHE A 533 -14.41 42.53 3.06
CA PHE A 533 -13.30 42.50 2.10
C PHE A 533 -13.82 42.31 0.67
N ALA A 534 -13.02 42.73 -0.29
CA ALA A 534 -13.20 42.48 -1.70
C ALA A 534 -12.12 41.54 -2.23
N TYR A 535 -12.49 40.61 -3.12
CA TYR A 535 -11.57 39.60 -3.64
C TYR A 535 -11.89 39.21 -5.09
N LYS A 536 -10.91 38.56 -5.73
CA LYS A 536 -11.07 37.82 -6.98
C LYS A 536 -10.21 36.56 -6.98
N TYR A 537 -10.66 35.59 -7.76
CA TYR A 537 -9.83 34.47 -8.18
C TYR A 537 -8.95 34.86 -9.37
N VAL A 538 -7.72 34.38 -9.36
CA VAL A 538 -6.79 34.47 -10.49
C VAL A 538 -6.28 33.09 -10.84
N ARG A 539 -6.07 32.89 -12.13
CA ARG A 539 -5.45 31.70 -12.68
C ARG A 539 -4.03 32.05 -13.08
N LYS A 540 -3.06 31.26 -12.65
CA LYS A 540 -1.66 31.43 -13.05
C LYS A 540 -1.17 30.20 -13.76
N ASP A 541 -0.47 30.38 -14.88
CA ASP A 541 0.26 29.30 -15.54
C ASP A 541 1.72 29.20 -15.05
N ASP A 542 2.43 28.15 -15.45
CA ASP A 542 3.83 27.90 -15.07
C ASP A 542 4.82 28.94 -15.62
N ALA A 543 4.42 29.71 -16.64
CA ALA A 543 5.19 30.84 -17.16
C ALA A 543 4.97 32.13 -16.35
N GLY A 544 4.09 32.08 -15.34
CA GLY A 544 3.74 33.21 -14.49
C GLY A 544 2.70 34.16 -15.09
N ASN A 545 2.05 33.80 -16.21
CA ASN A 545 0.97 34.61 -16.76
C ASN A 545 -0.27 34.53 -15.86
N VAL A 546 -0.90 35.67 -15.64
CA VAL A 546 -2.05 35.80 -14.72
C VAL A 546 -3.30 36.13 -15.51
N THR A 547 -4.33 35.28 -15.40
CA THR A 547 -5.69 35.53 -15.91
C THR A 547 -6.63 35.78 -14.74
N TRP A 548 -7.31 36.90 -14.72
CA TRP A 548 -8.29 37.24 -13.69
C TRP A 548 -9.68 36.72 -14.06
N GLU A 549 -10.49 36.37 -13.06
CA GLU A 549 -11.92 36.18 -13.30
C GLU A 549 -12.59 37.49 -13.77
N SER A 550 -13.63 37.37 -14.58
CA SER A 550 -14.36 38.51 -15.15
C SER A 550 -15.33 39.15 -14.15
N GLY A 551 -15.91 40.29 -14.56
CA GLY A 551 -16.89 41.03 -13.76
C GLY A 551 -16.29 41.89 -12.64
N ALA A 552 -17.17 42.48 -11.83
CA ALA A 552 -16.79 43.29 -10.68
C ALA A 552 -16.15 42.43 -9.57
N ASN A 553 -15.38 43.07 -8.68
CA ASN A 553 -14.81 42.42 -7.51
C ASN A 553 -15.92 41.76 -6.69
N ARG A 554 -15.66 40.54 -6.20
CA ARG A 554 -16.53 39.90 -5.22
C ARG A 554 -16.36 40.61 -3.90
N THR A 555 -17.40 40.63 -3.08
CA THR A 555 -17.34 41.14 -1.71
C THR A 555 -17.94 40.12 -0.77
N ALA A 556 -17.36 40.02 0.42
CA ALA A 556 -17.87 39.20 1.50
C ALA A 556 -17.58 39.88 2.84
N THR A 557 -18.35 39.50 3.85
CA THR A 557 -18.13 39.88 5.24
C THR A 557 -18.03 38.62 6.07
N VAL A 558 -17.06 38.55 6.97
CA VAL A 558 -16.95 37.44 7.93
C VAL A 558 -18.11 37.58 8.94
N THR A 559 -19.08 36.67 8.90
CA THR A 559 -20.35 36.76 9.65
C THR A 559 -20.49 35.73 10.78
N SER A 560 -19.44 34.93 11.06
CA SER A 560 -19.34 34.00 12.20
C SER A 560 -17.88 33.51 12.37
N THR A 561 -17.62 32.54 13.24
CA THR A 561 -16.31 31.86 13.37
C THR A 561 -15.76 31.32 12.04
N ARG A 562 -16.61 31.12 11.00
CA ARG A 562 -16.14 30.93 9.62
C ARG A 562 -17.21 31.26 8.57
N THR A 563 -16.91 32.12 7.60
CA THR A 563 -17.75 32.34 6.42
C THR A 563 -17.28 31.46 5.27
N THR A 564 -18.16 30.58 4.76
CA THR A 564 -17.84 29.74 3.58
C THR A 564 -18.35 30.43 2.33
N LEU A 565 -17.52 30.48 1.29
CA LEU A 565 -17.82 31.05 -0.01
C LEU A 565 -17.79 29.93 -1.05
N ASP A 566 -18.95 29.62 -1.61
CA ASP A 566 -19.12 28.60 -2.66
C ASP A 566 -19.32 29.30 -4.02
N ASP A 567 -18.20 29.60 -4.66
CA ASP A 567 -18.15 30.37 -5.88
C ASP A 567 -18.05 29.49 -7.12
N THR A 568 -18.43 30.05 -8.27
CA THR A 568 -18.10 29.53 -9.59
C THR A 568 -17.25 30.56 -10.32
N TRP A 569 -16.19 30.12 -11.01
CA TRP A 569 -15.32 31.00 -11.80
C TRP A 569 -16.13 31.84 -12.80
N ARG A 570 -15.88 33.15 -12.83
CA ARG A 570 -16.50 34.07 -13.82
C ARG A 570 -15.58 34.16 -15.04
N ASN A 571 -16.06 33.66 -16.18
CA ASN A 571 -15.36 33.69 -17.46
C ASN A 571 -15.35 35.07 -18.10
#